data_AF-A0A933G6G9-F1
#
_entry.id   AF-A0A933G6G9-F1
#
_cell.length_a   1.000
_cell.length_b   1.000
_cell.length_c   1.000
_cell.angle_alpha   90.00
_cell.angle_beta   90.00
_cell.angle_gamma   90.00
#
_symmetry.space_group_name_H-M   'P 1'
#
loop_
_entity.id
_entity.type
_entity.pdbx_description
1 polymer ?
#
loop_
_entity_poly.entity_id
_entity_poly.type
_entity_poly.pdbx_seq_one_letter_code
_entity_poly.pdbx_strand_id
1 'polypeptide(L)'
;MTGSAKLLIIALSSQGHWFGEQAGTIEVRWVAATPMPDSVLEWDLLAGDVRLAGDRMAMAGDDQLTRLQITPPKVRVRTTLQWTYRLRNRAGGGVIDRGATTLHVYPSDVLAGVGTRLNGRTLLVLDRAGGLSKVLNGAGVRHERLNLMSQLQLARADLILVAPDEIGEGAFDQAPLIDHAGAGAGVAVLHQAAAKSLAGYAVVPRKLPATLDWRRDHGLLSGFSAEDLQSWIVEGREETAVQLPADEPALEIAWWPRETPGREPVPIDALLVTKVIGKGRLVLCQLPLGPWAADPRSQQLLANVLGYLTTRPEPTPPPSRRRVQTSPATQPIPTITIPPGGVP
;
A
#
# COMPACT_ATOMS: atom_id res chain seq x y z
N MET A 1 -35.05 -2.92 30.15
CA MET A 1 -34.83 -2.13 28.92
C MET A 1 -33.61 -2.73 28.22
N THR A 2 -33.84 -3.58 27.22
CA THR A 2 -32.80 -4.04 26.31
C THR A 2 -32.35 -2.84 25.48
N GLY A 3 -31.14 -2.34 25.73
CA GLY A 3 -30.59 -1.23 24.96
C GLY A 3 -30.48 -1.64 23.49
N SER A 4 -31.20 -0.96 22.61
CA SER A 4 -31.05 -1.16 21.15
C SER A 4 -29.61 -0.81 20.78
N ALA A 5 -28.89 -1.76 20.20
CA ALA A 5 -27.54 -1.52 19.70
C ALA A 5 -27.62 -0.53 18.51
N LYS A 6 -26.80 0.52 18.57
CA LYS A 6 -26.63 1.51 17.50
C LYS A 6 -25.15 1.60 17.16
N LEU A 7 -24.84 1.65 15.87
CA LEU A 7 -23.49 1.81 15.35
C LEU A 7 -23.52 2.86 14.24
N LEU A 8 -22.67 3.88 14.35
CA LEU A 8 -22.39 4.77 13.22
C LEU A 8 -21.23 4.15 12.42
N ILE A 9 -21.45 3.87 11.14
CA ILE A 9 -20.39 3.41 10.25
C ILE A 9 -19.91 4.60 9.43
N ILE A 10 -18.59 4.82 9.45
CA ILE A 10 -17.89 5.79 8.61
C ILE A 10 -16.90 5.02 7.76
N ALA A 11 -17.07 5.10 6.44
CA ALA A 11 -16.17 4.50 5.46
C ALA A 11 -15.48 5.60 4.65
N LEU A 12 -14.17 5.49 4.50
CA LEU A 12 -13.35 6.45 3.77
C LEU A 12 -12.92 5.83 2.45
N SER A 13 -13.10 6.53 1.33
CA SER A 13 -12.51 6.11 0.06
C SER A 13 -11.00 5.95 0.20
N SER A 14 -10.42 4.91 -0.40
CA SER A 14 -8.99 4.60 -0.27
C SER A 14 -8.49 4.58 1.19
N GLN A 15 -9.37 4.23 2.14
CA GLN A 15 -9.07 4.14 3.58
C GLN A 15 -8.51 5.44 4.18
N GLY A 16 -8.89 6.59 3.61
CA GLY A 16 -8.42 7.90 4.08
C GLY A 16 -7.09 8.36 3.47
N HIS A 17 -6.54 7.63 2.49
CA HIS A 17 -5.37 8.07 1.71
C HIS A 17 -5.82 8.75 0.42
N TRP A 18 -5.67 10.07 0.33
CA TRP A 18 -6.18 10.87 -0.79
C TRP A 18 -5.09 11.71 -1.46
N PHE A 19 -5.28 12.03 -2.72
CA PHE A 19 -4.50 13.07 -3.39
C PHE A 19 -4.99 14.46 -2.95
N GLY A 20 -4.06 15.40 -2.78
CA GLY A 20 -4.38 16.83 -2.66
C GLY A 20 -5.13 17.31 -3.90
N GLU A 21 -6.05 18.26 -3.74
CA GLU A 21 -6.85 18.85 -4.83
C GLU A 21 -7.79 17.87 -5.55
N GLN A 22 -7.89 16.60 -5.12
CA GLN A 22 -8.84 15.62 -5.65
C GLN A 22 -9.85 15.25 -4.57
N ALA A 23 -11.14 15.22 -4.93
CA ALA A 23 -12.19 14.90 -3.98
C ALA A 23 -12.08 13.46 -3.46
N GLY A 24 -11.90 13.32 -2.14
CA GLY A 24 -12.12 12.09 -1.40
C GLY A 24 -13.60 11.96 -0.99
N THR A 25 -14.05 10.72 -0.76
CA THR A 25 -15.42 10.44 -0.32
C THR A 25 -15.41 9.87 1.09
N ILE A 26 -16.31 10.39 1.94
CA ILE A 26 -16.67 9.81 3.23
C ILE A 26 -18.12 9.36 3.14
N GLU A 27 -18.36 8.09 3.40
CA GLU A 27 -19.69 7.51 3.48
C GLU A 27 -20.05 7.31 4.95
N VAL A 28 -21.21 7.84 5.35
CA VAL A 28 -21.71 7.80 6.73
C VAL A 28 -23.10 7.17 6.72
N ARG A 29 -23.32 6.17 7.58
CA ARG A 29 -24.63 5.56 7.77
C ARG A 29 -24.86 5.05 9.18
N TRP A 30 -26.12 4.97 9.58
CA TRP A 30 -26.52 4.30 10.80
C TRP A 30 -26.74 2.81 10.56
N VAL A 31 -26.24 1.97 11.46
CA VAL A 31 -26.69 0.59 11.61
C VAL A 31 -27.32 0.48 12.99
N ALA A 32 -28.65 0.46 13.02
CA ALA A 32 -29.43 0.42 14.25
C ALA A 32 -30.66 -0.48 14.08
N ALA A 33 -31.05 -1.19 15.15
CA ALA A 33 -32.26 -2.02 15.13
C ALA A 33 -33.56 -1.20 15.17
N THR A 34 -33.46 0.11 15.39
CA THR A 34 -34.58 1.05 15.46
C THR A 34 -34.18 2.34 14.72
N PRO A 35 -35.12 3.03 14.05
CA PRO A 35 -34.83 4.31 13.41
C PRO A 35 -34.18 5.30 14.39
N MET A 36 -33.11 5.93 13.93
CA MET A 36 -32.40 6.98 14.65
C MET A 36 -33.13 8.31 14.49
N PRO A 37 -32.90 9.31 15.37
CA PRO A 37 -33.41 10.64 15.13
C PRO A 37 -32.71 11.28 13.93
N ASP A 38 -33.48 12.04 13.15
CA ASP A 38 -32.95 12.95 12.15
C ASP A 38 -31.87 13.84 12.76
N SER A 39 -30.72 13.88 12.09
CA SER A 39 -29.51 14.46 12.64
C SER A 39 -28.90 15.50 11.69
N VAL A 40 -27.96 16.26 12.22
CA VAL A 40 -27.06 17.15 11.47
C VAL A 40 -25.64 16.69 11.75
N LEU A 41 -24.95 16.26 10.70
CA LEU A 41 -23.52 15.96 10.73
C LEU A 41 -22.75 17.26 10.52
N GLU A 42 -22.09 17.75 11.57
CA GLU A 42 -21.12 18.84 11.51
C GLU A 42 -19.72 18.23 11.41
N TRP A 43 -18.88 18.70 10.51
CA TRP A 43 -17.51 18.21 10.39
C TRP A 43 -16.51 19.32 10.14
N ASP A 44 -15.27 19.08 10.58
CA ASP A 44 -14.12 19.94 10.38
C ASP A 44 -12.92 19.13 9.89
N LEU A 45 -12.19 19.69 8.93
CA LEU A 45 -10.89 19.19 8.49
C LEU A 45 -9.80 20.08 9.06
N LEU A 46 -8.86 19.46 9.77
CA LEU A 46 -7.83 20.14 10.56
C LEU A 46 -6.41 19.73 10.09
N ALA A 47 -5.48 20.68 10.09
CA ALA A 47 -4.04 20.42 10.04
C ALA A 47 -3.41 20.92 11.35
N GLY A 48 -3.11 20.00 12.27
CA GLY A 48 -2.85 20.38 13.66
C GLY A 48 -4.06 21.09 14.25
N ASP A 49 -3.85 22.31 14.77
CA ASP A 49 -4.92 23.14 15.34
C ASP A 49 -5.60 24.06 14.31
N VAL A 50 -5.14 24.05 13.05
CA VAL A 50 -5.66 24.93 12.00
C VAL A 50 -6.83 24.27 11.29
N ARG A 51 -8.00 24.92 11.33
CA ARG A 51 -9.16 24.53 10.53
C ARG A 51 -8.97 24.91 9.07
N LEU A 52 -8.95 23.90 8.20
CA LEU A 52 -8.81 24.04 6.76
C LEU A 52 -10.18 24.17 6.07
N ALA A 53 -11.14 23.35 6.50
CA ALA A 53 -12.48 23.31 5.95
C ALA A 53 -13.48 22.76 6.98
N GLY A 54 -14.77 22.89 6.71
CA GLY A 54 -15.81 22.25 7.48
C GLY A 54 -17.19 22.64 6.98
N ASP A 55 -18.16 21.76 7.15
CA ASP A 55 -19.52 21.96 6.68
C ASP A 55 -20.53 21.24 7.58
N ARG A 56 -21.82 21.43 7.29
CA ARG A 56 -22.93 20.76 7.97
C ARG A 56 -23.88 20.16 6.95
N MET A 57 -24.30 18.93 7.19
CA MET A 57 -25.28 18.27 6.33
C MET A 57 -26.36 17.56 7.14
N ALA A 58 -27.57 17.58 6.60
CA ALA A 58 -28.67 16.80 7.13
C ALA A 58 -28.39 15.32 6.90
N MET A 59 -28.55 14.52 7.96
CA MET A 59 -28.47 13.07 7.91
C MET A 59 -29.81 12.51 8.36
N ALA A 60 -30.38 11.63 7.55
CA ALA A 60 -31.65 10.99 7.87
C ALA A 60 -31.47 10.00 9.03
N GLY A 61 -32.54 9.79 9.78
CA GLY A 61 -32.61 8.83 10.87
C GLY A 61 -32.70 7.36 10.44
N ASP A 62 -32.88 7.08 9.15
CA ASP A 62 -32.92 5.73 8.61
C ASP A 62 -31.52 5.21 8.23
N ASP A 63 -31.43 3.99 7.68
CA ASP A 63 -30.18 3.37 7.20
C ASP A 63 -29.78 3.91 5.80
N GLN A 64 -30.17 5.16 5.48
CA GLN A 64 -29.74 5.77 4.22
C GLN A 64 -28.29 6.24 4.30
N LEU A 65 -27.56 5.94 3.22
CA LEU A 65 -26.18 6.33 3.06
C LEU A 65 -26.06 7.83 2.79
N THR A 66 -25.36 8.54 3.67
CA THR A 66 -24.97 9.94 3.45
C THR A 66 -23.56 9.97 2.88
N ARG A 67 -23.38 10.68 1.75
CA ARG A 67 -22.09 10.83 1.08
C ARG A 67 -21.58 12.25 1.19
N LEU A 68 -20.38 12.40 1.73
CA LEU A 68 -19.65 13.65 1.81
C LEU A 68 -18.46 13.61 0.85
N GLN A 69 -18.29 14.67 0.06
CA GLN A 69 -17.10 14.87 -0.77
C GLN A 69 -16.24 15.97 -0.14
N ILE A 70 -14.98 15.65 0.10
CA ILE A 70 -14.00 16.60 0.66
C ILE A 70 -12.86 16.70 -0.34
N THR A 71 -12.54 17.92 -0.78
CA THR A 71 -11.33 18.19 -1.55
C THR A 71 -10.25 18.70 -0.59
N PRO A 72 -9.25 17.88 -0.21
CA PRO A 72 -8.16 18.32 0.64
C PRO A 72 -7.29 19.35 -0.11
N PRO A 73 -6.60 20.26 0.62
CA PRO A 73 -5.74 21.24 -0.02
C PRO A 73 -4.56 20.57 -0.74
N LYS A 74 -3.91 21.35 -1.61
CA LYS A 74 -2.64 20.94 -2.21
C LYS A 74 -1.57 20.75 -1.14
N VAL A 75 -0.84 19.65 -1.22
CA VAL A 75 0.32 19.36 -0.36
C VAL A 75 1.55 19.06 -1.20
N ARG A 76 2.73 19.39 -0.68
CA ARG A 76 4.03 19.12 -1.35
C ARG A 76 4.64 17.79 -0.91
N VAL A 77 4.23 17.29 0.26
CA VAL A 77 4.68 16.03 0.86
C VAL A 77 3.47 15.36 1.51
N ARG A 78 3.55 14.05 1.78
CA ARG A 78 2.53 13.33 2.56
C ARG A 78 2.27 14.09 3.86
N THR A 79 1.04 14.52 4.05
CA THR A 79 0.60 15.35 5.18
C THR A 79 -0.57 14.67 5.87
N THR A 80 -0.49 14.57 7.19
CA THR A 80 -1.59 14.03 8.00
C THR A 80 -2.56 15.15 8.38
N LEU A 81 -3.83 14.95 8.07
CA LEU A 81 -4.96 15.79 8.47
C LEU A 81 -5.85 15.03 9.45
N GLN A 82 -6.66 15.76 10.21
CA GLN A 82 -7.68 15.20 11.08
C GLN A 82 -9.06 15.61 10.57
N TRP A 83 -9.90 14.64 10.23
CA TRP A 83 -11.32 14.86 10.01
C TRP A 83 -12.06 14.58 11.31
N THR A 84 -12.70 15.60 11.86
CA THR A 84 -13.48 15.49 13.09
C THR A 84 -14.95 15.71 12.78
N TYR A 85 -15.82 15.01 13.49
CA TYR A 85 -17.26 15.16 13.30
C TYR A 85 -18.01 15.22 14.62
N ARG A 86 -19.17 15.87 14.57
CA ARG A 86 -20.18 15.90 15.62
C ARG A 86 -21.54 15.68 14.97
N LEU A 87 -22.27 14.70 15.48
CA LEU A 87 -23.62 14.42 15.04
C LEU A 87 -24.60 14.97 16.07
N ARG A 88 -25.47 15.87 15.65
CA ARG A 88 -26.45 16.55 16.53
C ARG A 88 -27.87 16.13 16.18
N ASN A 89 -28.69 15.89 17.20
CA ASN A 89 -30.12 15.69 17.02
C ASN A 89 -30.75 16.98 16.47
N ARG A 90 -31.49 16.89 15.36
CA ARG A 90 -32.14 18.05 14.74
C ARG A 90 -33.25 18.64 15.63
N ALA A 91 -33.97 17.81 16.37
CA ALA A 91 -35.11 18.25 17.19
C ALA A 91 -34.71 18.92 18.51
N GLY A 92 -33.54 18.56 19.07
CA GLY A 92 -33.12 18.99 20.41
C GLY A 92 -31.72 19.59 20.50
N GLY A 93 -30.95 19.63 19.41
CA GLY A 93 -29.60 20.23 19.35
C GLY A 93 -28.50 19.46 20.10
N GLY A 94 -28.86 18.48 20.93
CA GLY A 94 -27.94 17.65 21.70
C GLY A 94 -27.03 16.80 20.80
N VAL A 95 -25.77 16.64 21.22
CA VAL A 95 -24.79 15.80 20.53
C VAL A 95 -25.13 14.34 20.77
N ILE A 96 -25.37 13.61 19.68
CA ILE A 96 -25.65 12.16 19.67
C ILE A 96 -24.33 11.39 19.63
N ASP A 97 -23.38 11.85 18.84
CA ASP A 97 -22.09 11.21 18.62
C ASP A 97 -21.01 12.21 18.21
N ARG A 98 -19.75 11.83 18.39
CA ARG A 98 -18.58 12.60 17.96
C ARG A 98 -17.40 11.68 17.75
N GLY A 99 -16.55 12.01 16.80
CA GLY A 99 -15.33 11.27 16.57
C GLY A 99 -14.31 12.04 15.76
N ALA A 100 -13.16 11.41 15.57
CA ALA A 100 -12.07 11.89 14.76
C ALA A 100 -11.50 10.73 13.95
N THR A 101 -11.00 11.04 12.76
CA THR A 101 -10.35 10.09 11.87
C THR A 101 -9.17 10.79 11.20
N THR A 102 -8.08 10.05 11.08
CA THR A 102 -6.88 10.52 10.41
C THR A 102 -7.08 10.39 8.90
N LEU A 103 -6.74 11.44 8.16
CA LEU A 103 -6.62 11.41 6.70
C LEU A 103 -5.17 11.65 6.30
N HIS A 104 -4.69 10.91 5.30
CA HIS A 104 -3.34 11.02 4.78
C HIS A 104 -3.39 11.59 3.37
N VAL A 105 -2.96 12.84 3.22
CA VAL A 105 -3.02 13.57 1.95
C VAL A 105 -1.66 13.54 1.28
N TYR A 106 -1.63 13.12 0.02
CA TYR A 106 -0.43 13.02 -0.81
C TYR A 106 -0.40 14.14 -1.86
N PRO A 107 0.77 14.51 -2.39
CA PRO A 107 0.85 15.40 -3.53
C PRO A 107 0.02 14.88 -4.70
N SER A 108 -0.66 15.75 -5.46
CA SER A 108 -1.47 15.34 -6.63
C SER A 108 -0.63 14.70 -7.74
N ASP A 109 0.69 14.85 -7.67
CA ASP A 109 1.67 14.49 -8.68
C ASP A 109 2.74 13.53 -8.12
N VAL A 110 2.34 12.49 -7.38
CA VAL A 110 3.26 11.47 -6.80
C VAL A 110 4.24 10.88 -7.82
N LEU A 111 3.81 10.73 -9.08
CA LEU A 111 4.63 10.20 -10.17
C LEU A 111 5.48 11.26 -10.88
N ALA A 112 5.45 12.52 -10.44
CA ALA A 112 6.25 13.60 -11.01
C ALA A 112 7.75 13.24 -11.01
N GLY A 113 8.41 13.54 -12.12
CA GLY A 113 9.84 13.32 -12.28
C GLY A 113 10.26 11.85 -12.39
N VAL A 114 9.34 10.87 -12.32
CA VAL A 114 9.67 9.45 -12.57
C VAL A 114 10.27 9.28 -13.96
N GLY A 115 9.66 9.86 -15.00
CA GLY A 115 10.17 9.78 -16.37
C GLY A 115 11.61 10.28 -16.52
N THR A 116 11.96 11.38 -15.84
CA THR A 116 13.34 11.89 -15.80
C THR A 116 14.29 10.92 -15.10
N ARG A 117 13.85 10.29 -13.99
CA ARG A 117 14.64 9.29 -13.25
C ARG A 117 14.91 8.02 -14.07
N LEU A 118 14.06 7.68 -15.02
CA LEU A 118 14.32 6.56 -15.94
C LEU A 118 15.52 6.83 -16.86
N ASN A 119 15.96 8.08 -17.01
CA ASN A 119 17.17 8.46 -17.73
C ASN A 119 17.29 7.85 -19.15
N GLY A 120 16.20 7.92 -19.91
CA GLY A 120 16.15 7.41 -21.29
C GLY A 120 16.00 5.89 -21.43
N ARG A 121 15.89 5.15 -20.32
CA ARG A 121 15.61 3.70 -20.34
C ARG A 121 14.27 3.40 -20.99
N THR A 122 14.25 2.31 -21.74
CA THR A 122 13.07 1.75 -22.40
C THR A 122 12.21 1.01 -21.39
N LEU A 123 10.94 1.44 -21.27
CA LEU A 123 9.94 0.85 -20.38
C LEU A 123 8.85 0.19 -21.23
N LEU A 124 8.71 -1.13 -21.07
CA LEU A 124 7.57 -1.89 -21.59
C LEU A 124 6.56 -2.12 -20.47
N VAL A 125 5.27 -1.98 -20.81
CA VAL A 125 4.17 -2.19 -19.86
C VAL A 125 3.22 -3.20 -20.47
N LEU A 126 3.17 -4.42 -19.92
CA LEU A 126 2.14 -5.40 -20.24
C LEU A 126 0.89 -5.02 -19.44
N ASP A 127 -0.15 -4.53 -20.13
CA ASP A 127 -1.33 -3.94 -19.50
C ASP A 127 -2.51 -3.84 -20.46
N ARG A 128 -3.71 -4.16 -19.96
CA ARG A 128 -4.98 -3.89 -20.62
C ARG A 128 -5.24 -2.39 -20.83
N ALA A 129 -6.13 -2.10 -21.77
CA ALA A 129 -6.51 -0.72 -22.07
C ALA A 129 -7.15 -0.03 -20.84
N GLY A 130 -6.67 1.18 -20.51
CA GLY A 130 -7.21 1.99 -19.42
C GLY A 130 -6.66 1.68 -18.02
N GLY A 131 -5.73 0.72 -17.90
CA GLY A 131 -5.08 0.34 -16.65
C GLY A 131 -3.88 1.23 -16.27
N LEU A 132 -2.79 0.58 -15.87
CA LEU A 132 -1.56 1.22 -15.40
C LEU A 132 -0.98 2.23 -16.41
N SER A 133 -1.06 1.90 -17.70
CA SER A 133 -0.60 2.72 -18.81
C SER A 133 -1.27 4.09 -18.86
N LYS A 134 -2.56 4.18 -18.49
CA LYS A 134 -3.28 5.47 -18.43
C LYS A 134 -2.68 6.39 -17.36
N VAL A 135 -2.34 5.83 -16.21
CA VAL A 135 -1.72 6.56 -15.10
C VAL A 135 -0.31 7.00 -15.47
N LEU A 136 0.48 6.13 -16.10
CA LEU A 136 1.82 6.47 -16.61
C LEU A 136 1.78 7.58 -17.68
N ASN A 137 0.82 7.53 -18.61
CA ASN A 137 0.60 8.57 -19.61
C ASN A 137 0.25 9.92 -18.96
N GLY A 138 -0.67 9.92 -17.98
CA GLY A 138 -1.03 11.13 -17.23
C GLY A 138 0.15 11.74 -16.48
N ALA A 139 1.10 10.91 -16.03
CA ALA A 139 2.34 11.34 -15.38
C ALA A 139 3.47 11.71 -16.35
N GLY A 140 3.25 11.63 -17.68
CA GLY A 140 4.27 11.91 -18.69
C GLY A 140 5.42 10.88 -18.73
N VAL A 141 5.20 9.67 -18.22
CA VAL A 141 6.19 8.58 -18.25
C VAL A 141 6.11 7.88 -19.60
N ARG A 142 7.17 8.01 -20.40
CA ARG A 142 7.29 7.35 -21.70
C ARG A 142 7.36 5.84 -21.51
N HIS A 143 6.49 5.11 -22.21
CA HIS A 143 6.45 3.66 -22.21
C HIS A 143 5.86 3.14 -23.52
N GLU A 144 6.14 1.89 -23.84
CA GLU A 144 5.45 1.14 -24.87
C GLU A 144 4.54 0.12 -24.20
N ARG A 145 3.25 0.13 -24.57
CA ARG A 145 2.26 -0.78 -24.03
C ARG A 145 2.17 -2.03 -24.88
N LEU A 146 2.28 -3.18 -24.22
CA LEU A 146 2.06 -4.49 -24.81
C LEU A 146 0.70 -5.02 -24.35
N ASN A 147 0.02 -5.72 -25.25
CA ASN A 147 -1.26 -6.37 -24.96
C ASN A 147 -1.10 -7.88 -24.73
N LEU A 148 0.02 -8.46 -25.15
CA LEU A 148 0.27 -9.89 -25.10
C LEU A 148 1.70 -10.18 -24.67
N MET A 149 1.87 -11.19 -23.82
CA MET A 149 3.16 -11.66 -23.32
C MET A 149 4.11 -12.07 -24.46
N SER A 150 3.60 -12.64 -25.54
CA SER A 150 4.38 -13.06 -26.72
C SER A 150 5.13 -11.89 -27.38
N GLN A 151 4.65 -10.65 -27.25
CA GLN A 151 5.31 -9.47 -27.79
C GLN A 151 6.65 -9.18 -27.09
N LEU A 152 6.83 -9.63 -25.84
CA LEU A 152 8.09 -9.48 -25.13
C LEU A 152 9.23 -10.29 -25.76
N GLN A 153 8.93 -11.38 -26.49
CA GLN A 153 9.97 -12.20 -27.13
C GLN A 153 10.71 -11.45 -28.24
N LEU A 154 10.06 -10.44 -28.84
CA LEU A 154 10.59 -9.68 -29.98
C LEU A 154 11.10 -8.28 -29.57
N ALA A 155 10.78 -7.84 -28.35
CA ALA A 155 11.12 -6.52 -27.86
C ALA A 155 12.43 -6.55 -27.05
N ARG A 156 13.08 -5.39 -26.94
CA ARG A 156 14.15 -5.15 -25.96
C ARG A 156 13.69 -4.09 -24.98
N ALA A 157 13.95 -4.31 -23.70
CA ALA A 157 13.56 -3.39 -22.66
C ALA A 157 14.66 -3.31 -21.60
N ASP A 158 14.86 -2.11 -21.05
CA ASP A 158 15.61 -1.94 -19.81
C ASP A 158 14.72 -2.25 -18.60
N LEU A 159 13.42 -1.97 -18.73
CA LEU A 159 12.41 -2.09 -17.68
C LEU A 159 11.13 -2.73 -18.23
N ILE A 160 10.55 -3.66 -17.48
CA ILE A 160 9.26 -4.28 -17.79
C ILE A 160 8.37 -4.18 -16.55
N LEU A 161 7.17 -3.63 -16.74
CA LEU A 161 6.09 -3.69 -15.75
C LEU A 161 4.99 -4.61 -16.27
N VAL A 162 4.57 -5.56 -15.44
CA VAL A 162 3.39 -6.38 -15.69
C VAL A 162 2.29 -5.88 -14.76
N ALA A 163 1.23 -5.33 -15.35
CA ALA A 163 0.09 -4.82 -14.61
C ALA A 163 -0.73 -5.96 -13.97
N PRO A 164 -1.64 -5.62 -13.03
CA PRO A 164 -2.44 -6.63 -12.34
C PRO A 164 -3.24 -7.55 -13.26
N ASP A 165 -3.19 -8.85 -12.95
CA ASP A 165 -3.92 -9.93 -13.63
C ASP A 165 -3.63 -10.08 -15.15
N GLU A 166 -2.44 -9.69 -15.58
CA GLU A 166 -1.97 -9.88 -16.97
C GLU A 166 -1.25 -11.23 -17.18
N ILE A 167 -0.95 -11.96 -16.11
CA ILE A 167 -0.39 -13.32 -16.14
C ILE A 167 -1.51 -14.33 -15.88
N GLY A 168 -1.75 -15.20 -16.85
CA GLY A 168 -2.72 -16.29 -16.74
C GLY A 168 -2.25 -17.46 -15.88
N GLU A 169 -2.97 -18.58 -15.96
CA GLU A 169 -2.67 -19.77 -15.15
C GLU A 169 -1.44 -20.58 -15.62
N GLY A 170 -0.94 -20.32 -16.84
CA GLY A 170 0.16 -21.05 -17.45
C GLY A 170 1.52 -20.69 -16.85
N ALA A 171 2.19 -21.65 -16.22
CA ALA A 171 3.54 -21.46 -15.66
C ALA A 171 4.61 -21.18 -16.74
N PHE A 172 4.42 -21.68 -17.96
CA PHE A 172 5.37 -21.55 -19.06
C PHE A 172 5.30 -20.19 -19.77
N ASP A 173 4.24 -19.41 -19.55
CA ASP A 173 4.03 -18.14 -20.23
C ASP A 173 4.98 -17.03 -19.72
N GLN A 174 5.69 -17.28 -18.63
CA GLN A 174 6.53 -16.28 -17.96
C GLN A 174 8.02 -16.35 -18.34
N ALA A 175 8.43 -17.32 -19.16
CA ALA A 175 9.81 -17.46 -19.61
C ALA A 175 10.40 -16.16 -20.20
N PRO A 176 9.68 -15.40 -21.05
CA PRO A 176 10.21 -14.13 -21.58
C PRO A 176 10.57 -13.11 -20.50
N LEU A 177 9.81 -13.06 -19.39
CA LEU A 177 10.09 -12.14 -18.28
C LEU A 177 11.40 -12.52 -17.57
N ILE A 178 11.62 -13.82 -17.36
CA ILE A 178 12.83 -14.34 -16.72
C ILE A 178 14.04 -14.12 -17.64
N ASP A 179 13.89 -14.35 -18.94
CA ASP A 179 14.95 -14.14 -19.93
C ASP A 179 15.38 -12.67 -20.00
N HIS A 180 14.42 -11.75 -20.01
CA HIS A 180 14.69 -10.30 -19.95
C HIS A 180 15.43 -9.92 -18.66
N ALA A 181 14.95 -10.39 -17.50
CA ALA A 181 15.64 -10.17 -16.23
C ALA A 181 17.07 -10.73 -16.28
N GLY A 182 17.25 -11.96 -16.74
CA GLY A 182 18.56 -12.61 -16.91
C GLY A 182 19.52 -11.81 -17.80
N ALA A 183 19.00 -11.22 -18.88
CA ALA A 183 19.75 -10.40 -19.83
C ALA A 183 20.16 -9.03 -19.28
N GLY A 184 19.53 -8.55 -18.19
CA GLY A 184 19.87 -7.28 -17.54
C GLY A 184 18.69 -6.36 -17.25
N ALA A 185 17.48 -6.71 -17.68
CA ALA A 185 16.31 -5.87 -17.46
C ALA A 185 15.86 -5.86 -15.98
N GLY A 186 15.23 -4.76 -15.57
CA GLY A 186 14.44 -4.71 -14.35
C GLY A 186 13.00 -5.09 -14.63
N VAL A 187 12.52 -6.19 -14.05
CA VAL A 187 11.15 -6.66 -14.24
C VAL A 187 10.38 -6.51 -12.93
N ALA A 188 9.17 -5.95 -12.98
CA ALA A 188 8.24 -6.01 -11.86
C ALA A 188 6.89 -6.59 -12.29
N VAL A 189 6.40 -7.52 -11.48
CA VAL A 189 5.09 -8.15 -11.64
C VAL A 189 4.20 -7.71 -10.49
N LEU A 190 3.10 -7.04 -10.82
CA LEU A 190 2.20 -6.41 -9.87
C LEU A 190 0.90 -7.23 -9.75
N HIS A 191 0.51 -7.61 -8.54
CA HIS A 191 -0.70 -8.32 -8.11
C HIS A 191 -1.35 -9.25 -9.15
N GLN A 192 -1.18 -10.57 -8.99
CA GLN A 192 -1.64 -11.58 -9.96
C GLN A 192 -2.52 -12.58 -9.23
N ALA A 193 -3.81 -12.28 -9.11
CA ALA A 193 -4.73 -13.03 -8.27
C ALA A 193 -5.04 -14.43 -8.85
N ALA A 194 -5.07 -14.56 -10.18
CA ALA A 194 -5.37 -15.81 -10.86
C ALA A 194 -4.14 -16.69 -11.13
N ALA A 195 -2.92 -16.17 -10.93
CA ALA A 195 -1.71 -16.91 -11.23
C ALA A 195 -1.44 -18.00 -10.19
N LYS A 196 -1.18 -19.23 -10.63
CA LYS A 196 -0.77 -20.35 -9.76
C LYS A 196 0.72 -20.33 -9.43
N SER A 197 1.50 -19.63 -10.25
CA SER A 197 2.94 -19.49 -10.04
C SER A 197 3.44 -18.16 -10.60
N LEU A 198 4.51 -17.61 -10.02
CA LEU A 198 5.17 -16.40 -10.49
C LEU A 198 6.68 -16.60 -10.52
N ALA A 199 7.26 -16.52 -11.71
CA ALA A 199 8.68 -16.77 -11.96
C ALA A 199 9.21 -18.07 -11.31
N GLY A 200 8.41 -19.13 -11.38
CA GLY A 200 8.74 -20.45 -10.82
C GLY A 200 8.37 -20.65 -9.34
N TYR A 201 7.95 -19.61 -8.63
CA TYR A 201 7.44 -19.74 -7.26
C TYR A 201 5.96 -20.07 -7.24
N ALA A 202 5.53 -20.91 -6.30
CA ALA A 202 4.12 -21.14 -6.07
C ALA A 202 3.45 -19.85 -5.57
N VAL A 203 2.23 -19.60 -6.04
CA VAL A 203 1.35 -18.59 -5.47
C VAL A 203 0.27 -19.31 -4.68
N VAL A 204 0.15 -18.97 -3.39
CA VAL A 204 -0.72 -19.68 -2.45
C VAL A 204 -1.71 -18.70 -1.80
N PRO A 205 -2.98 -19.07 -1.64
CA PRO A 205 -3.93 -18.26 -0.89
C PRO A 205 -3.58 -18.29 0.60
N ARG A 206 -3.56 -17.12 1.24
CA ARG A 206 -3.26 -16.95 2.67
C ARG A 206 -4.16 -15.88 3.25
N LYS A 207 -4.59 -16.08 4.50
CA LYS A 207 -5.26 -15.01 5.26
C LYS A 207 -4.22 -14.04 5.78
N LEU A 208 -4.48 -12.75 5.61
CA LEU A 208 -3.64 -11.70 6.16
C LEU A 208 -3.67 -11.78 7.69
N PRO A 209 -2.50 -11.76 8.35
CA PRO A 209 -2.40 -11.67 9.80
C PRO A 209 -2.74 -10.24 10.25
N ALA A 210 -2.84 -10.03 11.57
CA ALA A 210 -2.97 -8.68 12.12
C ALA A 210 -1.79 -7.77 11.72
N THR A 211 -0.58 -8.32 11.58
CA THR A 211 0.63 -7.58 11.17
C THR A 211 1.54 -8.46 10.33
N LEU A 212 2.16 -7.88 9.31
CA LEU A 212 3.26 -8.49 8.55
C LEU A 212 4.62 -8.06 9.11
N ASP A 213 5.64 -8.85 8.84
CA ASP A 213 7.02 -8.40 8.97
C ASP A 213 7.42 -7.58 7.72
N TRP A 214 8.13 -6.49 7.96
CA TRP A 214 8.51 -5.52 6.93
C TRP A 214 9.99 -5.17 6.98
N ARG A 215 10.61 -5.13 5.80
CA ARG A 215 11.94 -4.52 5.60
C ARG A 215 11.78 -3.05 5.26
N ARG A 216 11.42 -2.25 6.25
CA ARG A 216 10.97 -0.84 6.10
C ARG A 216 12.02 0.12 5.52
N ASP A 217 13.29 -0.21 5.67
CA ASP A 217 14.43 0.54 5.13
C ASP A 217 14.69 0.27 3.64
N HIS A 218 14.01 -0.71 3.04
CA HIS A 218 14.18 -1.05 1.64
C HIS A 218 13.63 0.03 0.70
N GLY A 219 14.35 0.35 -0.38
CA GLY A 219 13.98 1.43 -1.32
C GLY A 219 12.60 1.28 -1.99
N LEU A 220 12.07 0.06 -2.09
CA LEU A 220 10.70 -0.19 -2.55
C LEU A 220 9.62 0.39 -1.62
N LEU A 221 9.95 0.60 -0.34
CA LEU A 221 9.05 1.15 0.68
C LEU A 221 9.37 2.62 1.03
N SER A 222 10.23 3.28 0.25
CA SER A 222 10.60 4.68 0.50
C SER A 222 9.37 5.60 0.53
N GLY A 223 9.29 6.47 1.53
CA GLY A 223 8.18 7.41 1.68
C GLY A 223 6.91 6.84 2.35
N PHE A 224 6.88 5.56 2.69
CA PHE A 224 5.81 4.97 3.49
C PHE A 224 6.15 5.01 4.99
N SER A 225 5.20 5.44 5.80
CA SER A 225 5.22 5.25 7.25
C SER A 225 4.72 3.85 7.62
N ALA A 226 4.96 3.42 8.87
CA ALA A 226 4.43 2.16 9.37
C ALA A 226 2.89 2.10 9.32
N GLU A 227 2.22 3.23 9.52
CA GLU A 227 0.76 3.34 9.42
C GLU A 227 0.28 3.13 7.97
N ASP A 228 0.98 3.71 6.98
CA ASP A 228 0.65 3.50 5.57
C ASP A 228 0.78 2.03 5.18
N LEU A 229 1.84 1.35 5.62
CA LEU A 229 2.03 -0.08 5.33
C LEU A 229 0.96 -0.94 6.02
N GLN A 230 0.62 -0.63 7.27
CA GLN A 230 -0.40 -1.33 8.04
C GLN A 230 -1.80 -1.15 7.45
N SER A 231 -2.09 0.00 6.82
CA SER A 231 -3.38 0.28 6.17
C SER A 231 -3.68 -0.60 4.95
N TRP A 232 -2.72 -1.38 4.46
CA TRP A 232 -3.02 -2.42 3.46
C TRP A 232 -3.49 -3.73 4.07
N ILE A 233 -3.29 -3.91 5.38
CA ILE A 233 -3.49 -5.18 6.08
C ILE A 233 -4.82 -5.17 6.79
N VAL A 234 -5.77 -5.92 6.23
CA VAL A 234 -7.07 -6.20 6.85
C VAL A 234 -7.04 -7.63 7.35
N GLU A 235 -6.97 -7.82 8.67
CA GLU A 235 -6.86 -9.14 9.28
C GLU A 235 -7.97 -10.08 8.77
N GLY A 236 -7.58 -11.30 8.41
CA GLY A 236 -8.49 -12.34 7.92
C GLY A 236 -8.90 -12.22 6.46
N ARG A 237 -8.60 -11.10 5.77
CA ARG A 237 -8.78 -10.98 4.32
C ARG A 237 -7.87 -11.99 3.61
N GLU A 238 -8.42 -12.67 2.62
CA GLU A 238 -7.63 -13.58 1.77
C GLU A 238 -6.82 -12.79 0.76
N GLU A 239 -5.54 -13.15 0.63
CA GLU A 239 -4.59 -12.62 -0.34
C GLU A 239 -3.73 -13.74 -0.91
N THR A 240 -3.12 -13.49 -2.07
CA THR A 240 -2.20 -14.42 -2.72
C THR A 240 -0.76 -14.12 -2.32
N ALA A 241 -0.08 -15.08 -1.70
CA ALA A 241 1.32 -14.96 -1.32
C ALA A 241 2.23 -15.66 -2.32
N VAL A 242 3.41 -15.09 -2.57
CA VAL A 242 4.50 -15.81 -3.24
C VAL A 242 5.21 -16.66 -2.20
N GLN A 243 5.21 -17.98 -2.37
CA GLN A 243 5.88 -18.90 -1.47
C GLN A 243 7.32 -19.12 -1.92
N LEU A 244 8.26 -18.60 -1.13
CA LEU A 244 9.69 -18.81 -1.33
C LEU A 244 10.12 -20.14 -0.69
N PRO A 245 10.86 -21.00 -1.42
CA PRO A 245 11.46 -22.20 -0.85
C PRO A 245 12.36 -21.87 0.36
N ALA A 246 12.56 -22.87 1.22
CA ALA A 246 13.53 -22.74 2.30
C ALA A 246 14.91 -22.41 1.74
N ASP A 247 15.54 -21.39 2.32
CA ASP A 247 16.87 -20.90 1.94
C ASP A 247 16.99 -20.28 0.52
N GLU A 248 15.87 -19.89 -0.10
CA GLU A 248 15.87 -19.23 -1.41
C GLU A 248 16.69 -17.90 -1.39
N PRO A 249 17.62 -17.68 -2.34
CA PRO A 249 18.38 -16.43 -2.48
C PRO A 249 17.55 -15.28 -3.08
N ALA A 250 16.38 -15.02 -2.50
CA ALA A 250 15.49 -13.91 -2.80
C ALA A 250 15.25 -13.06 -1.54
N LEU A 251 15.13 -11.75 -1.67
CA LEU A 251 14.91 -10.85 -0.55
C LEU A 251 13.41 -10.61 -0.35
N GLU A 252 12.89 -11.13 0.74
CA GLU A 252 11.57 -10.79 1.29
C GLU A 252 11.57 -9.37 1.88
N ILE A 253 10.55 -8.59 1.54
CA ILE A 253 10.36 -7.20 1.96
C ILE A 253 9.07 -7.03 2.77
N ALA A 254 8.01 -7.75 2.41
CA ALA A 254 6.78 -7.86 3.18
C ALA A 254 6.39 -9.34 3.25
N TRP A 255 6.37 -9.93 4.44
CA TRP A 255 6.16 -11.37 4.60
C TRP A 255 5.39 -11.72 5.87
N TRP A 256 4.84 -12.94 5.88
CA TRP A 256 4.14 -13.47 7.06
C TRP A 256 5.14 -13.73 8.18
N PRO A 257 4.84 -13.34 9.43
CA PRO A 257 5.66 -13.71 10.57
C PRO A 257 5.80 -15.23 10.68
N ARG A 258 6.95 -15.68 11.19
CA ARG A 258 7.24 -17.10 11.35
C ARG A 258 6.26 -17.75 12.34
N GLU A 259 5.52 -18.76 11.89
CA GLU A 259 4.52 -19.46 12.73
C GLU A 259 5.16 -20.32 13.84
N THR A 260 6.33 -20.91 13.56
CA THR A 260 7.06 -21.77 14.50
C THR A 260 8.41 -21.17 14.87
N PRO A 261 8.74 -20.96 16.16
CA PRO A 261 10.06 -20.48 16.56
C PRO A 261 11.17 -21.43 16.08
N GLY A 262 12.27 -20.88 15.55
CA GLY A 262 13.41 -21.69 15.12
C GLY A 262 14.50 -20.87 14.45
N ARG A 263 15.66 -21.49 14.24
CA ARG A 263 16.81 -20.89 13.51
C ARG A 263 17.00 -21.44 12.10
N GLU A 264 16.41 -22.60 11.81
CA GLU A 264 16.53 -23.22 10.49
C GLU A 264 15.68 -22.46 9.45
N PRO A 265 16.16 -22.31 8.20
CA PRO A 265 15.37 -21.76 7.11
C PRO A 265 14.12 -22.60 6.86
N VAL A 266 12.97 -21.94 6.78
CA VAL A 266 11.69 -22.53 6.41
C VAL A 266 11.14 -21.78 5.19
N PRO A 267 10.18 -22.33 4.45
CA PRO A 267 9.49 -21.59 3.40
C PRO A 267 8.91 -20.28 3.95
N ILE A 268 8.95 -19.22 3.14
CA ILE A 268 8.44 -17.89 3.50
C ILE A 268 7.34 -17.52 2.53
N ASP A 269 6.15 -17.26 3.06
CA ASP A 269 5.08 -16.64 2.31
C ASP A 269 5.29 -15.12 2.32
N ALA A 270 5.33 -14.49 1.15
CA ALA A 270 5.64 -13.08 1.01
C ALA A 270 4.68 -12.34 0.04
N LEU A 271 4.39 -11.08 0.37
CA LEU A 271 3.64 -10.15 -0.48
C LEU A 271 4.56 -9.25 -1.31
N LEU A 272 5.82 -9.09 -0.94
CA LEU A 272 6.76 -8.30 -1.72
C LEU A 272 8.14 -8.94 -1.64
N VAL A 273 8.66 -9.31 -2.82
CA VAL A 273 9.94 -10.00 -2.97
C VAL A 273 10.74 -9.34 -4.09
N THR A 274 12.06 -9.28 -3.92
CA THR A 274 12.99 -8.95 -5.01
C THR A 274 14.06 -10.03 -5.13
N LYS A 275 14.47 -10.32 -6.36
CA LYS A 275 15.52 -11.31 -6.67
C LYS A 275 16.38 -10.82 -7.84
N VAL A 276 17.68 -11.02 -7.73
CA VAL A 276 18.60 -10.84 -8.86
C VAL A 276 18.56 -12.08 -9.74
N ILE A 277 18.39 -11.88 -11.05
CA ILE A 277 18.40 -12.94 -12.05
C ILE A 277 19.42 -12.54 -13.11
N GLY A 278 20.49 -13.31 -13.28
CA GLY A 278 21.58 -12.98 -14.19
C GLY A 278 22.14 -11.58 -13.91
N LYS A 279 22.01 -10.67 -14.89
CA LYS A 279 22.47 -9.27 -14.77
C LYS A 279 21.39 -8.29 -14.32
N GLY A 280 20.13 -8.71 -14.30
CA GLY A 280 18.99 -7.85 -13.99
C GLY A 280 18.35 -8.21 -12.66
N ARG A 281 17.06 -7.89 -12.53
CA ARG A 281 16.30 -8.19 -11.32
C ARG A 281 14.83 -8.40 -11.60
N LEU A 282 14.19 -9.07 -10.67
CA LEU A 282 12.76 -9.32 -10.63
C LEU A 282 12.20 -8.81 -9.31
N VAL A 283 11.09 -8.07 -9.37
CA VAL A 283 10.25 -7.70 -8.22
C VAL A 283 8.90 -8.39 -8.38
N LEU A 284 8.50 -9.16 -7.39
CA LEU A 284 7.17 -9.78 -7.31
C LEU A 284 6.39 -9.08 -6.21
N CYS A 285 5.31 -8.42 -6.57
CA CYS A 285 4.48 -7.65 -5.64
C CYS A 285 3.05 -8.19 -5.66
N GLN A 286 2.60 -8.75 -4.55
CA GLN A 286 1.22 -9.20 -4.30
C GLN A 286 0.52 -8.34 -3.23
N LEU A 287 1.08 -7.17 -2.88
CA LEU A 287 0.40 -6.25 -1.97
C LEU A 287 -1.02 -5.91 -2.48
N PRO A 288 -2.02 -5.76 -1.59
CA PRO A 288 -3.40 -5.48 -1.98
C PRO A 288 -3.59 -4.01 -2.36
N LEU A 289 -3.04 -3.63 -3.51
CA LEU A 289 -3.02 -2.25 -3.99
C LEU A 289 -4.43 -1.76 -4.33
N GLY A 290 -4.72 -0.51 -3.98
CA GLY A 290 -5.93 0.17 -4.42
C GLY A 290 -5.84 0.62 -5.88
N PRO A 291 -6.95 1.13 -6.46
CA PRO A 291 -6.99 1.57 -7.86
C PRO A 291 -5.92 2.62 -8.17
N TRP A 292 -5.11 2.40 -9.21
CA TRP A 292 -3.96 3.26 -9.55
C TRP A 292 -4.30 4.74 -9.73
N ALA A 293 -5.51 5.07 -10.20
CA ALA A 293 -5.93 6.44 -10.43
C ALA A 293 -6.38 7.17 -9.15
N ALA A 294 -6.74 6.43 -8.09
CA ALA A 294 -7.41 6.99 -6.90
C ALA A 294 -6.69 6.67 -5.58
N ASP A 295 -5.81 5.68 -5.55
CA ASP A 295 -5.00 5.35 -4.38
C ASP A 295 -3.58 5.92 -4.53
N PRO A 296 -3.22 6.98 -3.78
CA PRO A 296 -1.88 7.56 -3.83
C PRO A 296 -0.80 6.61 -3.32
N ARG A 297 -1.13 5.65 -2.46
CA ARG A 297 -0.17 4.64 -2.00
C ARG A 297 0.25 3.73 -3.16
N SER A 298 -0.69 3.35 -4.01
CA SER A 298 -0.38 2.57 -5.22
C SER A 298 0.58 3.35 -6.13
N GLN A 299 0.32 4.65 -6.38
CA GLN A 299 1.24 5.47 -7.19
C GLN A 299 2.62 5.67 -6.54
N GLN A 300 2.68 5.83 -5.21
CA GLN A 300 3.95 5.93 -4.50
C GLN A 300 4.76 4.63 -4.63
N LEU A 301 4.11 3.47 -4.48
CA LEU A 301 4.77 2.19 -4.69
C LEU A 301 5.25 2.03 -6.14
N LEU A 302 4.45 2.45 -7.13
CA LEU A 302 4.86 2.43 -8.54
C LEU A 302 6.09 3.31 -8.78
N ALA A 303 6.14 4.52 -8.20
CA ALA A 303 7.30 5.39 -8.27
C ALA A 303 8.55 4.72 -7.68
N ASN A 304 8.39 4.05 -6.53
CA ASN A 304 9.46 3.34 -5.85
C ASN A 304 9.93 2.12 -6.64
N VAL A 305 9.01 1.35 -7.24
CA VAL A 305 9.32 0.21 -8.12
C VAL A 305 10.14 0.69 -9.30
N LEU A 306 9.66 1.69 -10.04
CA LEU A 306 10.37 2.23 -11.19
C LEU A 306 11.75 2.77 -10.81
N GLY A 307 11.84 3.52 -9.70
CA GLY A 307 13.13 3.99 -9.18
C GLY A 307 14.06 2.83 -8.79
N TYR A 308 13.56 1.84 -8.07
CA TYR A 308 14.34 0.69 -7.62
C TYR A 308 14.85 -0.16 -8.77
N LEU A 309 14.04 -0.41 -9.80
CA LEU A 309 14.46 -1.16 -10.98
C LEU A 309 15.60 -0.46 -11.74
N THR A 310 15.78 0.85 -11.56
CA THR A 310 16.91 1.57 -12.18
C THR A 310 18.24 1.39 -11.46
N THR A 311 18.24 0.90 -10.21
CA THR A 311 19.47 0.76 -9.42
C THR A 311 20.29 -0.46 -9.87
N ARG A 312 21.54 -0.55 -9.40
CA ARG A 312 22.41 -1.71 -9.68
C ARG A 312 21.91 -2.96 -8.93
N PRO A 313 21.67 -4.11 -9.60
CA PRO A 313 21.26 -5.34 -8.93
C PRO A 313 22.37 -5.83 -7.99
N GLU A 314 22.00 -6.11 -6.74
CA GLU A 314 22.90 -6.66 -5.73
C GLU A 314 22.44 -8.07 -5.35
N PRO A 315 23.27 -9.11 -5.55
CA PRO A 315 22.91 -10.47 -5.21
C PRO A 315 22.51 -10.59 -3.74
N THR A 316 21.35 -11.16 -3.49
CA THR A 316 20.91 -11.43 -2.11
C THR A 316 21.46 -12.79 -1.68
N PRO A 317 22.24 -12.88 -0.59
CA PRO A 317 22.69 -14.17 -0.08
C PRO A 317 21.49 -14.98 0.42
N PRO A 318 21.56 -16.33 0.37
CA PRO A 318 20.51 -17.17 0.94
C PRO A 318 20.36 -16.93 2.45
N PRO A 319 19.16 -17.07 3.03
CA PRO A 319 18.87 -16.89 4.46
C PRO A 319 19.93 -17.48 5.41
N SER A 320 20.41 -18.70 5.15
CA SER A 320 21.44 -19.41 5.92
C SER A 320 22.78 -18.68 5.99
N ARG A 321 23.04 -17.76 5.05
CA ARG A 321 24.27 -16.96 4.93
C ARG A 321 24.05 -15.48 5.24
N ARG A 322 22.82 -15.05 5.54
CA ARG A 322 22.54 -13.66 5.94
C ARG A 322 23.09 -13.44 7.34
N ARG A 323 23.91 -12.40 7.51
CA ARG A 323 24.25 -11.93 8.85
C ARG A 323 22.95 -11.46 9.50
N VAL A 324 22.57 -12.10 10.60
CA VAL A 324 21.47 -11.62 11.44
C VAL A 324 21.86 -10.21 11.87
N GLN A 325 21.15 -9.19 11.40
CA GLN A 325 21.16 -7.91 12.07
C GLN A 325 20.53 -8.16 13.44
N THR A 326 21.36 -8.43 14.44
CA THR A 326 20.92 -8.33 15.82
C THR A 326 20.47 -6.90 16.02
N SER A 327 19.17 -6.70 16.27
CA SER A 327 18.68 -5.47 16.88
C SER A 327 19.62 -5.14 18.04
N PRO A 328 20.20 -3.92 18.11
CA PRO A 328 20.99 -3.56 19.27
C PRO A 328 20.11 -3.78 20.49
N ALA A 329 20.56 -4.66 21.39
CA ALA A 329 19.90 -4.88 22.66
C ALA A 329 19.61 -3.51 23.26
N THR A 330 18.35 -3.27 23.63
CA THR A 330 17.94 -2.08 24.36
C THR A 330 18.92 -1.92 25.51
N GLN A 331 19.83 -0.96 25.42
CA GLN A 331 20.72 -0.68 26.54
C GLN A 331 19.81 -0.33 27.72
N PRO A 332 20.00 -0.95 28.89
CA PRO A 332 19.25 -0.54 30.07
C PRO A 332 19.52 0.95 30.27
N ILE A 333 18.43 1.73 30.33
CA ILE A 333 18.48 3.14 30.66
C ILE A 333 19.31 3.25 31.94
N PRO A 334 20.41 4.02 31.97
CA PRO A 334 21.16 4.21 33.20
C PRO A 334 20.26 4.88 34.22
N THR A 335 19.84 4.13 35.23
CA THR A 335 19.18 4.69 36.41
C THR A 335 20.18 5.59 37.12
N ILE A 336 20.01 6.90 36.99
CA ILE A 336 20.72 7.87 37.83
C ILE A 336 20.10 7.77 39.21
N THR A 337 20.77 7.07 40.13
CA THR A 337 20.43 7.13 41.55
C THR A 337 20.91 8.47 42.09
N ILE A 338 19.99 9.41 42.30
CA ILE A 338 20.28 10.67 43.01
C ILE A 338 20.49 10.31 44.49
N PRO A 339 21.66 10.58 45.09
CA PRO A 339 21.86 10.38 46.52
C PRO A 339 20.92 11.31 47.30
N PRO A 340 20.34 10.86 48.43
CA PRO A 340 19.48 11.71 49.24
C PRO A 340 20.30 12.89 49.79
N GLY A 341 20.00 14.10 49.33
CA GLY A 341 20.64 15.34 49.81
C GLY A 341 20.96 16.40 48.76
N GLY A 342 20.78 16.13 47.47
CA GLY A 342 20.93 17.16 46.42
C GLY A 342 19.69 18.04 46.30
N VAL A 343 19.79 19.30 46.71
CA VAL A 343 18.80 20.36 46.44
C VAL A 343 18.91 20.75 44.95
N PRO A 344 17.79 20.97 44.23
CA PRO A 344 17.75 21.11 42.77
C PRO A 344 18.62 22.22 42.17
#